data_AF-A0A1H3EVD0-F1
#
_entry.id   AF-A0A1H3EVD0-F1
#
_cell.length_a   1.000
_cell.length_b   1.000
_cell.length_c   1.000
_cell.angle_alpha   90.00
_cell.angle_beta   90.00
_cell.angle_gamma   90.00
#
_symmetry.space_group_name_H-M   'P 1'
#
loop_
_entity.id
_entity.type
_entity.pdbx_description
1 polymer ?
#
loop_
_entity_poly.entity_id
_entity_poly.type
_entity_poly.pdbx_seq_one_letter_code
_entity_poly.pdbx_strand_id
1 'polypeptide(L)'
;MGTAKEPWFKEAERWIKEYPAIKQSLPPSPDLFTFHLFDQVERIERALRELDQEEQRLLDLFYRQKKSYIAVSIAMHMSEKTVYRAKMRLIRKLADQFGI
;
A
#
# COMPACT_ATOMS: atom_id res chain seq x y z
N MET A 1 -22.61 5.37 4.49
CA MET A 1 -21.22 5.30 4.01
C MET A 1 -20.82 3.84 3.87
N GLY A 2 -21.29 3.20 2.79
CA GLY A 2 -21.05 1.77 2.56
C GLY A 2 -20.94 1.53 1.07
N THR A 3 -19.81 1.90 0.48
CA THR A 3 -19.43 1.38 -0.83
C THR A 3 -18.62 0.12 -0.59
N ALA A 4 -19.06 -0.99 -1.19
CA ALA A 4 -18.26 -2.20 -1.30
C ALA A 4 -16.85 -1.78 -1.75
N LYS A 5 -15.86 -1.95 -0.87
CA LYS A 5 -14.45 -1.69 -1.22
C LYS A 5 -14.15 -2.53 -2.45
N GLU A 6 -13.90 -1.85 -3.56
CA GLU A 6 -13.69 -2.46 -4.88
C GLU A 6 -12.61 -3.56 -4.78
N PRO A 7 -12.70 -4.66 -5.56
CA PRO A 7 -11.79 -5.80 -5.43
C PRO A 7 -10.31 -5.40 -5.41
N TRP A 8 -9.91 -4.50 -6.32
CA TRP A 8 -8.56 -3.95 -6.40
C TRP A 8 -8.11 -3.26 -5.10
N PHE A 9 -9.02 -2.61 -4.37
CA PHE A 9 -8.69 -1.92 -3.13
C PHE A 9 -8.30 -2.91 -2.04
N LYS A 10 -9.09 -3.97 -1.88
CA LYS A 10 -8.81 -5.02 -0.88
C LYS A 10 -7.53 -5.77 -1.20
N GLU A 11 -7.29 -6.03 -2.48
CA GLU A 11 -6.13 -6.77 -2.94
C GLU A 11 -4.84 -5.95 -2.84
N ALA A 12 -4.86 -4.67 -3.24
CA ALA A 12 -3.75 -3.76 -3.02
C ALA A 12 -3.44 -3.56 -1.52
N GLU A 13 -4.47 -3.40 -0.67
CA GLU A 13 -4.27 -3.35 0.78
C GLU A 13 -3.66 -4.63 1.34
N ARG A 14 -4.04 -5.79 0.79
CA ARG A 14 -3.47 -7.09 1.18
C ARG A 14 -1.99 -7.17 0.81
N TRP A 15 -1.65 -6.82 -0.43
CA TRP A 15 -0.26 -6.83 -0.91
C TRP A 15 0.64 -5.93 -0.06
N ILE A 16 0.19 -4.71 0.28
CA ILE A 16 0.95 -3.77 1.14
C ILE A 16 1.18 -4.34 2.54
N LYS A 17 0.18 -5.05 3.10
CA LYS A 17 0.28 -5.64 4.45
C LYS A 17 1.17 -6.89 4.47
N GLU A 18 1.11 -7.72 3.44
CA GLU A 18 1.87 -8.97 3.33
C GLU A 18 3.32 -8.73 2.87
N TYR A 19 3.58 -7.63 2.15
CA TYR A 19 4.90 -7.26 1.61
C TYR A 19 6.07 -7.47 2.57
N PRO A 20 6.06 -6.99 3.83
CA PRO A 20 7.19 -7.16 4.72
C PRO A 20 7.51 -8.63 5.00
N ALA A 21 6.48 -9.48 5.16
CA ALA A 21 6.64 -10.90 5.40
C ALA A 21 7.13 -11.63 4.15
N ILE A 22 6.54 -11.31 2.98
CA ILE A 22 6.97 -11.89 1.70
C ILE A 22 8.45 -11.57 1.46
N LYS A 23 8.84 -10.30 1.58
CA LYS A 23 10.23 -9.87 1.39
C LYS A 23 11.21 -10.55 2.34
N GLN A 24 10.84 -10.79 3.59
CA GLN A 24 11.68 -11.51 4.56
C GLN A 24 11.79 -13.01 4.24
N SER A 25 10.77 -13.59 3.62
CA SER A 25 10.73 -15.01 3.26
C SER A 25 11.38 -15.34 1.92
N LEU A 26 11.79 -14.34 1.13
CA LEU A 26 12.40 -14.57 -0.16
C LEU A 26 13.77 -15.26 -0.01
N PRO A 27 14.05 -16.33 -0.79
CA PRO A 27 15.38 -16.90 -0.84
C PRO A 27 16.39 -15.90 -1.42
N PRO A 28 17.71 -16.17 -1.32
CA PRO A 28 18.74 -15.28 -1.87
C PRO A 28 18.68 -15.10 -3.39
N SER A 29 18.08 -16.06 -4.10
CA SER A 29 17.94 -16.06 -5.56
C SER A 29 16.60 -16.67 -5.98
N PRO A 30 15.98 -16.20 -7.06
CA PRO A 30 14.72 -16.73 -7.56
C PRO A 30 14.89 -18.16 -8.09
N ASP A 31 13.95 -19.04 -7.73
CA ASP A 31 13.73 -20.32 -8.38
C ASP A 31 12.37 -20.35 -9.12
N LEU A 32 12.07 -21.46 -9.78
CA LEU A 32 10.82 -21.62 -10.56
C LEU A 32 9.56 -21.50 -9.71
N PHE A 33 9.64 -21.78 -8.40
CA PHE A 33 8.51 -21.71 -7.48
C PHE A 33 8.39 -20.33 -6.83
N THR A 34 9.48 -19.59 -6.63
CA THR A 34 9.48 -18.28 -5.98
C THR A 34 9.47 -17.09 -6.94
N PHE A 35 9.67 -17.31 -8.25
CA PHE A 35 9.76 -16.24 -9.25
C PHE A 35 8.62 -15.20 -9.13
N HIS A 36 7.39 -15.66 -8.94
CA HIS A 36 6.22 -14.79 -8.79
C HIS A 36 6.30 -13.88 -7.54
N LEU A 37 6.91 -14.34 -6.44
CA LEU A 37 7.11 -13.54 -5.23
C LEU A 37 8.19 -12.48 -5.44
N PHE A 38 9.22 -12.77 -6.23
CA PHE A 38 10.23 -11.78 -6.62
C PHE A 38 9.62 -10.68 -7.48
N ASP A 39 8.85 -11.03 -8.52
CA ASP A 39 8.13 -10.06 -9.36
C ASP A 39 7.15 -9.22 -8.53
N GLN A 40 6.40 -9.85 -7.62
CA GLN A 40 5.53 -9.13 -6.69
C GLN A 40 6.31 -8.12 -5.83
N VAL A 41 7.42 -8.53 -5.21
CA VAL A 41 8.25 -7.64 -4.38
C VAL A 41 8.87 -6.52 -5.21
N GLU A 42 9.34 -6.80 -6.42
CA GLU A 42 9.91 -5.79 -7.32
C GLU A 42 8.88 -4.72 -7.70
N ARG A 43 7.66 -5.14 -8.07
CA ARG A 43 6.56 -4.21 -8.36
C ARG A 43 6.21 -3.34 -7.17
N ILE A 44 6.10 -3.95 -5.98
CA ILE A 44 5.80 -3.21 -4.75
C ILE A 44 6.91 -2.20 -4.44
N GLU A 45 8.18 -2.58 -4.55
CA GLU A 45 9.30 -1.67 -4.30
C GLU A 45 9.36 -0.52 -5.29
N ARG A 46 9.15 -0.81 -6.58
CA ARG A 46 9.09 0.24 -7.61
C ARG A 46 7.97 1.23 -7.32
N ALA A 47 6.78 0.73 -7.04
CA ALA A 47 5.62 1.54 -6.69
C ALA A 47 5.89 2.44 -5.47
N LEU A 48 6.48 1.89 -4.41
CA LEU A 48 6.82 2.63 -3.19
C LEU A 48 7.89 3.72 -3.43
N ARG A 49 8.82 3.52 -4.37
CA ARG A 49 9.83 4.53 -4.74
C ARG A 49 9.24 5.70 -5.53
N GLU A 50 8.14 5.47 -6.25
CA GLU A 50 7.43 6.48 -7.05
C GLU A 50 6.41 7.30 -6.23
N LEU A 51 6.28 7.02 -4.93
CA LEU A 51 5.43 7.80 -4.03
C LEU A 51 6.11 9.13 -3.65
N ASP A 52 5.34 10.21 -3.66
CA ASP A 52 5.79 11.49 -3.14
C ASP A 52 5.86 11.51 -1.60
N GLN A 53 6.36 12.60 -1.01
CA GLN A 53 6.52 12.71 0.44
C GLN A 53 5.19 12.64 1.21
N GLU A 54 4.09 13.17 0.65
CA GLU A 54 2.78 13.16 1.29
C GLU A 54 2.18 11.75 1.26
N GLU A 55 2.27 11.08 0.11
CA GLU A 55 1.86 9.71 -0.11
C GLU A 55 2.62 8.72 0.76
N GLN A 56 3.95 8.86 0.87
CA GLN A 56 4.79 8.07 1.76
C GLN A 56 4.38 8.24 3.22
N ARG A 57 4.15 9.49 3.66
CA ARG A 57 3.70 9.78 5.02
C ARG A 57 2.31 9.18 5.29
N LEU A 58 1.39 9.27 4.34
CA LEU A 58 0.05 8.68 4.44
C LEU A 58 0.13 7.14 4.55
N LEU A 59 0.97 6.51 3.73
CA LEU A 59 1.21 5.06 3.75
C LEU A 59 1.78 4.62 5.10
N ASP A 60 2.79 5.33 5.61
CA ASP A 60 3.43 5.02 6.88
C ASP A 60 2.47 5.12 8.06
N LEU A 61 1.65 6.18 8.11
CA LEU A 61 0.67 6.36 9.17
C LEU A 61 -0.38 5.24 9.18
N PHE A 62 -0.87 4.81 8.01
CA PHE A 62 -1.90 3.77 7.94
C PHE A 62 -1.36 2.34 8.09
N TYR A 63 -0.26 2.00 7.44
CA TYR A 63 0.17 0.60 7.31
C TYR A 63 1.32 0.22 8.24
N ARG A 64 2.27 1.14 8.50
CA ARG A 64 3.34 0.89 9.46
C ARG A 64 2.90 1.20 10.90
N GLN A 65 2.27 2.35 11.11
CA GLN A 65 1.86 2.81 12.44
C GLN A 65 0.44 2.43 12.83
N LYS A 66 -0.35 1.87 11.90
CA LYS A 66 -1.73 1.40 12.13
C LYS A 66 -2.65 2.47 12.74
N LYS A 67 -2.48 3.74 12.35
CA LYS A 67 -3.26 4.87 12.86
C LYS A 67 -4.69 4.85 12.31
N SER A 68 -5.64 5.34 13.10
CA SER A 68 -7.03 5.56 12.67
C SER A 68 -7.12 6.79 11.75
N TYR A 69 -8.20 6.91 10.96
CA TYR A 69 -8.45 8.08 10.11
C TYR A 69 -8.39 9.40 10.89
N ILE A 70 -8.92 9.43 12.11
CA ILE A 70 -8.89 10.59 13.01
C ILE A 70 -7.44 10.94 13.40
N ALA A 71 -6.63 9.95 13.76
CA ALA A 71 -5.23 10.19 14.11
C ALA A 71 -4.42 10.69 12.91
N VAL A 72 -4.70 10.16 11.71
CA VAL A 72 -4.07 10.63 10.46
C VAL A 72 -4.50 12.04 10.11
N SER A 73 -5.79 12.37 10.28
CA SER A 73 -6.33 13.70 10.00
C SER A 73 -5.67 14.77 10.87
N ILE A 74 -5.46 14.46 12.16
CA ILE A 74 -4.70 15.31 13.07
C ILE A 74 -3.23 15.41 12.64
N ALA A 75 -2.56 14.29 12.36
CA ALA A 75 -1.14 14.24 12.03
C ALA A 75 -0.77 14.91 10.69
N MET A 76 -1.73 15.02 9.77
CA MET A 76 -1.57 15.66 8.47
C MET A 76 -2.21 17.04 8.37
N HIS A 77 -2.88 17.52 9.44
CA HIS A 77 -3.63 18.78 9.44
C HIS A 77 -4.68 18.85 8.31
N MET A 78 -5.38 17.75 8.07
CA MET A 78 -6.39 17.61 7.02
C MET A 78 -7.73 17.15 7.60
N SER A 79 -8.84 17.38 6.91
CA SER A 79 -10.12 16.78 7.30
C SER A 79 -10.11 15.26 7.06
N GLU A 80 -10.87 14.50 7.86
CA GLU A 80 -11.01 13.04 7.66
C GLU A 80 -11.50 12.68 6.25
N LYS A 81 -12.39 13.50 5.66
CA LYS A 81 -12.86 13.33 4.28
C LYS A 81 -11.72 13.49 3.28
N THR A 82 -10.81 14.43 3.51
CA THR A 82 -9.63 14.62 2.67
C THR A 82 -8.66 13.46 2.81
N VAL A 83 -8.42 12.99 4.04
CA VAL A 83 -7.60 11.80 4.31
C VAL A 83 -8.17 10.56 3.62
N TYR A 84 -9.49 10.36 3.67
CA TYR A 84 -10.16 9.26 2.97
C TYR A 84 -9.91 9.32 1.46
N ARG A 85 -10.09 10.49 0.84
CA ARG A 85 -9.84 10.68 -0.59
C ARG A 85 -8.36 10.48 -0.95
N ALA A 86 -7.46 10.99 -0.12
CA ALA A 86 -6.02 10.80 -0.30
C ALA A 86 -5.66 9.31 -0.24
N LYS A 87 -6.20 8.57 0.74
CA LYS A 87 -5.98 7.13 0.85
C LYS A 87 -6.52 6.38 -0.37
N MET A 88 -7.73 6.72 -0.83
CA MET A 88 -8.30 6.10 -2.03
C MET A 88 -7.42 6.34 -3.26
N ARG A 89 -6.93 7.57 -3.46
CA ARG A 89 -6.02 7.89 -4.57
C ARG A 89 -4.69 7.14 -4.46
N LEU A 90 -4.10 7.09 -3.27
CA LEU A 90 -2.88 6.34 -3.02
C LEU A 90 -3.04 4.86 -3.35
N ILE A 91 -4.09 4.21 -2.83
CA ILE A 91 -4.32 2.78 -3.06
C ILE A 91 -4.65 2.51 -4.53
N ARG A 92 -5.35 3.43 -5.20
CA ARG A 92 -5.60 3.32 -6.63
C ARG A 92 -4.31 3.36 -7.45
N LYS A 93 -3.45 4.35 -7.19
CA LYS A 93 -2.13 4.49 -7.81
C LYS A 93 -1.28 3.23 -7.61
N LEU A 94 -1.27 2.70 -6.38
CA LEU A 94 -0.56 1.47 -6.06
C LEU A 94 -1.15 0.25 -6.77
N ALA A 95 -2.47 0.10 -6.82
CA ALA A 95 -3.14 -0.99 -7.54
C ALA A 95 -2.78 -0.97 -9.04
N ASP A 96 -2.85 0.21 -9.67
CA ASP A 96 -2.51 0.38 -11.08
C ASP A 96 -1.02 0.02 -11.33
N GLN A 97 -0.11 0.33 -10.41
CA GLN A 97 1.32 -0.04 -10.48
C GLN A 97 1.59 -1.52 -10.19
N PHE A 98 0.78 -2.16 -9.34
CA PHE A 98 0.87 -3.60 -9.07
C PHE A 98 0.33 -4.42 -10.24
N GLY A 99 -0.55 -3.84 -11.05
CA GLY A 99 -1.27 -4.50 -12.15
C GLY A 99 -2.54 -5.20 -11.69
N ILE A 100 -3.24 -4.62 -10.69
CA ILE A 100 -4.47 -5.14 -10.06
C ILE A 100 -5.68 -4.31 -10.53
#